data_AF-A0A917BCZ8-F1
#
_entry.id   AF-A0A917BCZ8-F1
#
_cell.length_a   1.000
_cell.length_b   1.000
_cell.length_c   1.000
_cell.angle_alpha   90.00
_cell.angle_beta   90.00
_cell.angle_gamma   90.00
#
_symmetry.space_group_name_H-M   'P 1'
#
loop_
_entity.id
_entity.type
_entity.pdbx_description
1 polymer ?
#
loop_
_entity_poly.entity_id
_entity_poly.type
_entity_poly.pdbx_seq_one_letter_code
_entity_poly.pdbx_strand_id
1 'polypeptide(L)' 'MPPANVAAHIYESIVENLELLQRLHAEGKIVMTPDSFNEEWRDETVAVEVATKALEWARDAVKWMITQ' A
#
# COMPACT_ATOMS: atom_id res chain seq x y z
N MET A 1 15.70 9.49 -17.08
CA MET A 1 14.81 9.78 -15.94
C MET A 1 13.38 9.65 -16.45
N PRO A 2 12.47 8.95 -15.73
CA PRO A 2 11.05 9.00 -16.07
C PRO A 2 10.59 10.47 -16.07
N PRO A 3 9.69 10.88 -16.98
CA PRO A 3 9.23 12.27 -17.01
C PRO A 3 8.58 12.61 -15.66
N ALA A 4 8.82 13.81 -15.15
CA ALA A 4 8.37 14.24 -13.82
C ALA A 4 6.87 14.02 -13.56
N ASN A 5 6.05 13.95 -14.62
CA ASN A 5 4.62 13.62 -14.52
C ASN A 5 4.33 12.16 -14.13
N VAL A 6 5.19 11.20 -14.48
CA VAL A 6 4.99 9.77 -14.17
C VAL A 6 5.30 9.52 -12.71
N ALA A 7 6.41 10.05 -12.19
CA ALA A 7 6.79 9.85 -10.79
C ALA A 7 5.76 10.50 -9.84
N ALA A 8 5.30 11.71 -10.15
CA ALA A 8 4.24 12.38 -9.38
C ALA A 8 2.94 11.57 -9.39
N HIS A 9 2.52 11.07 -10.56
CA HIS A 9 1.32 10.23 -10.66
C HIS A 9 1.43 8.92 -9.85
N ILE A 10 2.60 8.28 -9.85
CA ILE A 10 2.86 7.09 -9.02
C ILE A 10 2.77 7.45 -7.54
N TYR A 11 3.32 8.59 -7.11
CA TYR A 11 3.26 9.03 -5.72
C TYR A 11 1.82 9.22 -5.24
N GLU A 12 1.00 9.94 -6.02
CA GLU A 12 -0.42 10.17 -5.73
C GLU A 12 -1.19 8.85 -5.65
N SER A 13 -0.96 7.95 -6.61
CA SER A 13 -1.58 6.62 -6.63
C SER A 13 -1.24 5.82 -5.37
N ILE A 14 0.00 5.86 -4.88
CA ILE A 14 0.40 5.16 -3.66
C ILE A 14 -0.32 5.75 -2.43
N VAL A 15 -0.44 7.08 -2.33
CA VAL A 15 -1.15 7.74 -1.24
C VAL A 15 -2.63 7.36 -1.24
N GLU A 16 -3.29 7.42 -2.40
CA GLU A 16 -4.69 7.00 -2.53
C GLU A 16 -4.91 5.53 -2.13
N ASN A 17 -4.00 4.65 -2.52
CA ASN A 17 -4.08 3.23 -2.15
C ASN A 17 -3.85 2.99 -0.64
N LEU A 18 -2.96 3.75 -0.01
CA LEU A 18 -2.77 3.71 1.46
C LEU A 18 -4.05 4.10 2.19
N GLU A 19 -4.64 5.23 1.80
CA GLU A 19 -5.89 5.73 2.41
C GLU A 19 -7.04 4.75 2.19
N LEU A 20 -7.16 4.20 0.98
CA LEU A 20 -8.18 3.20 0.66
C LEU A 20 -8.00 1.94 1.50
N LEU A 21 -6.78 1.42 1.62
CA LEU A 21 -6.48 0.22 2.40
C LEU A 21 -6.86 0.41 3.87
N GLN A 22 -6.43 1.53 4.47
CA GLN A 22 -6.73 1.85 5.87
C GLN A 22 -8.23 2.00 6.12
N ARG A 23 -8.95 2.68 5.22
CA ARG A 23 -10.40 2.83 5.30
C ARG A 23 -11.11 1.48 5.21
N LEU A 24 -10.77 0.64 4.22
CA LEU A 24 -11.40 -0.67 4.05
C LEU A 24 -11.14 -1.60 5.23
N HIS A 25 -9.94 -1.53 5.83
CA HIS A 25 -9.63 -2.24 7.06
C HIS A 25 -10.49 -1.75 8.23
N ALA A 26 -10.57 -0.43 8.46
CA ALA A 26 -11.38 0.15 9.52
C ALA A 26 -12.89 -0.14 9.36
N GLU A 27 -13.36 -0.26 8.12
CA GLU A 27 -14.74 -0.64 7.79
C GLU A 27 -15.00 -2.16 7.88
N GLY A 28 -13.98 -2.98 8.19
CA GLY A 28 -14.11 -4.44 8.25
C GLY A 28 -14.39 -5.09 6.88
N LYS A 29 -14.01 -4.42 5.78
CA LYS A 29 -14.26 -4.88 4.40
C LYS A 29 -13.14 -5.74 3.83
N ILE A 30 -12.01 -5.81 4.52
CA ILE A 30 -10.91 -6.70 4.18
C ILE A 30 -11.10 -7.98 4.98
N VAL A 31 -11.33 -9.08 4.28
CA VAL A 31 -11.56 -10.40 4.88
C VAL A 31 -10.68 -11.43 4.20
N MET A 32 -10.10 -12.33 4.98
CA MET A 32 -9.44 -13.50 4.41
C MET A 32 -10.48 -14.46 3.85
N THR A 33 -10.32 -14.86 2.59
CA THR A 33 -11.11 -15.97 2.06
C THR A 33 -10.50 -17.30 2.51
N PRO A 34 -11.26 -18.40 2.52
CA PRO A 34 -10.74 -19.72 2.92
C PRO A 34 -9.50 -20.17 2.14
N ASP A 35 -9.36 -19.72 0.89
CA ASP A 35 -8.22 -20.04 0.02
C ASP A 35 -7.03 -19.08 0.18
N SER A 36 -7.15 -18.07 1.05
CA SER A 36 -6.14 -17.03 1.28
C SER A 36 -5.08 -17.41 2.32
N PHE A 37 -5.04 -18.67 2.77
CA PHE A 37 -4.16 -19.08 3.86
C PHE A 37 -2.69 -18.80 3.53
N ASN A 38 -2.02 -18.05 4.41
CA ASN A 38 -0.61 -17.74 4.35
C ASN A 38 0.02 -17.95 5.74
N GLU A 39 1.12 -18.71 5.82
CA GLU A 39 1.81 -18.99 7.09
C GLU A 39 2.46 -17.73 7.70
N GLU A 40 2.80 -16.75 6.85
CA GLU A 40 3.39 -15.47 7.24
C GLU A 40 2.34 -14.46 7.71
N TRP A 41 1.14 -14.48 7.13
CA TRP A 41 0.05 -13.52 7.41
C TRP A 41 -1.18 -14.28 7.91
N ARG A 42 -1.20 -14.49 9.23
CA ARG A 42 -2.13 -15.41 9.89
C ARG A 42 -3.58 -14.92 9.95
N ASP A 43 -3.79 -13.62 9.78
CA ASP A 43 -5.10 -12.97 9.74
C ASP A 43 -5.05 -11.72 8.84
N GLU A 44 -6.22 -11.15 8.57
CA GLU A 44 -6.36 -9.94 7.76
C GLU A 44 -5.64 -8.72 8.34
N THR A 45 -5.49 -8.64 9.67
CA THR A 45 -4.82 -7.51 10.33
C THR A 45 -3.33 -7.54 9.99
N VAL A 46 -2.69 -8.70 10.14
CA VAL A 46 -1.27 -8.87 9.78
C VAL A 46 -1.05 -8.62 8.29
N ALA A 47 -1.95 -9.09 7.42
CA ALA A 47 -1.85 -8.84 5.98
C ALA A 47 -1.95 -7.33 5.64
N VAL A 48 -2.85 -6.60 6.29
CA VAL A 48 -3.01 -5.14 6.12
C VAL A 48 -1.78 -4.38 6.63
N GLU A 49 -1.21 -4.77 7.76
CA GLU A 49 0.01 -4.15 8.30
C GLU A 49 1.19 -4.30 7.33
N VAL A 50 1.38 -5.49 6.76
CA VAL A 50 2.44 -5.76 5.78
C VAL A 50 2.23 -4.94 4.51
N ALA A 51 1.00 -4.93 3.97
CA ALA A 51 0.67 -4.14 2.78
C ALA A 51 0.88 -2.63 3.01
N THR A 52 0.50 -2.13 4.19
CA THR A 52 0.69 -0.73 4.59
C THR A 52 2.17 -0.38 4.59
N LYS A 53 3.02 -1.19 5.23
CA LYS A 53 4.47 -1.00 5.29
C LYS A 53 5.11 -0.96 3.90
N ALA A 54 4.71 -1.87 3.02
CA ALA A 54 5.22 -1.93 1.65
C ALA A 54 4.88 -0.67 0.84
N LEU A 55 3.65 -0.17 0.97
CA LEU A 55 3.21 1.07 0.33
C LEU A 55 3.92 2.31 0.90
N GLU A 56 4.16 2.35 2.22
CA GLU A 56 4.95 3.42 2.84
C GLU A 56 6.39 3.48 2.28
N TRP A 57 7.05 2.33 2.15
CA TRP A 57 8.38 2.27 1.55
C TRP A 57 8.38 2.67 0.08
N ALA A 58 7.38 2.25 -0.69
CA ALA A 58 7.22 2.67 -2.08
C ALA A 58 7.02 4.19 -2.19
N ARG A 59 6.17 4.76 -1.32
CA ARG A 59 5.93 6.22 -1.25
C ARG A 59 7.22 6.97 -1.01
N ASP A 60 8.01 6.54 -0.02
CA ASP A 60 9.25 7.21 0.36
C ASP A 60 10.30 7.14 -0.77
N ALA A 61 10.42 6.00 -1.45
CA ALA A 61 11.30 5.83 -2.61
C ALA A 61 10.91 6.77 -3.76
N VAL A 62 9.61 6.85 -4.10
CA VAL A 62 9.13 7.70 -5.18
C VAL A 62 9.26 9.18 -4.81
N LYS A 63 8.97 9.55 -3.56
CA LYS A 63 9.19 10.91 -3.06
C LYS A 63 10.64 11.33 -3.26
N TRP A 64 11.59 10.46 -2.90
CA TRP A 64 13.01 10.71 -3.10
C TRP A 64 13.33 10.98 -4.58
N MET A 65 12.81 10.18 -5.51
CA MET A 65 13.01 10.35 -6.95
C MET A 65 12.48 11.68 -7.52
N ILE A 66 11.46 12.29 -6.90
CA ILE A 66 10.87 13.57 -7.35
C ILE A 66 11.60 14.77 -6.71
N THR A 67 12.17 14.58 -5.52
CA THR A 67 12.89 15.64 -4.77
C THR A 67 14.36 15.81 -5.15
N GLN A 68 14.92 14.88 -5.93
CA GLN A 68 16.27 14.97 -6.53
C GLN A 68 16.21 15.61 -7.92
#